data_AF-A0A6F7W0Q4-F1
#
_entry.id   AF-A0A6F7W0Q4-F1
#
_cell.length_a   1.000
_cell.length_b   1.000
_cell.length_c   1.000
_cell.angle_alpha   90.00
_cell.angle_beta   90.00
_cell.angle_gamma   90.00
#
_symmetry.space_group_name_H-M   'P 1'
#
loop_
_entity.id
_entity.type
_entity.pdbx_description
1 polymer ?
#
loop_
_entity_poly.entity_id
_entity_poly.type
_entity_poly.pdbx_seq_one_letter_code
_entity_poly.pdbx_strand_id
1 'polypeptide(L)'
;MADIPGGGPGPGSVRARLTVLPVAGPLGPVHKIAAERTADLLAVVLLRTRQEEELAARGRGDFLTDLAEGRVEPSDAPAQARVLGFRPGADGPLLPVVMRLEEDPRPLAGGGESWAALAHALQEELAAVGVPVLLGVRLPEGRVPLLAGLRGATERGAVA
;
A
#
# COMPACT_ATOMS: atom_id res chain seq x y z
N MET A 1 -5.21 -11.04 25.98
CA MET A 1 -5.27 -10.12 24.83
C MET A 1 -4.45 -8.89 25.20
N ALA A 2 -3.70 -8.33 24.25
CA ALA A 2 -2.89 -7.13 24.43
C ALA A 2 -3.13 -6.18 23.27
N ASP A 3 -3.29 -4.89 23.55
CA ASP A 3 -3.45 -3.87 22.53
C ASP A 3 -2.08 -3.50 21.94
N ILE A 4 -2.04 -3.31 20.63
CA ILE A 4 -0.85 -2.88 19.89
C ILE A 4 -0.95 -1.37 19.65
N PRO A 5 -0.04 -0.55 20.21
CA PRO A 5 -0.08 0.90 20.05
C PRO A 5 0.02 1.39 18.59
N GLY A 6 -0.67 2.48 18.26
CA GLY A 6 -0.67 3.07 16.91
C GLY A 6 0.16 4.34 16.70
N GLY A 7 0.78 4.88 17.75
CA GLY A 7 1.78 5.96 17.64
C GLY A 7 1.29 7.40 17.87
N GLY A 8 0.00 7.62 18.19
CA GLY A 8 -0.50 8.96 18.52
C GLY A 8 -1.75 8.95 19.42
N PRO A 9 -2.07 10.08 20.09
CA PRO A 9 -3.30 10.22 20.86
C PRO A 9 -4.53 10.31 19.95
N GLY A 10 -5.65 9.69 20.35
CA GLY A 10 -6.93 9.74 19.62
C GLY A 10 -7.40 8.38 19.05
N PRO A 11 -8.25 8.38 18.00
CA PRO A 11 -8.83 7.18 17.40
C PRO A 11 -7.81 6.15 16.86
N GLY A 12 -6.53 6.53 16.72
CA GLY A 12 -5.41 5.67 16.33
C GLY A 12 -4.52 5.19 17.48
N SER A 13 -4.95 5.34 18.74
CA SER A 13 -4.15 4.94 19.91
C SER A 13 -3.91 3.44 20.00
N VAL A 14 -4.89 2.63 19.58
CA VAL A 14 -4.78 1.17 19.40
C VAL A 14 -4.89 0.86 17.92
N ARG A 15 -3.83 0.29 17.36
CA ARG A 15 -3.72 -0.03 15.93
C ARG A 15 -4.16 -1.43 15.60
N ALA A 16 -3.90 -2.37 16.50
CA ALA A 16 -4.27 -3.76 16.36
C ALA A 16 -4.35 -4.42 17.74
N ARG A 17 -4.72 -5.69 17.77
CA ARG A 17 -5.00 -6.41 19.01
C ARG A 17 -4.45 -7.82 18.94
N LEU A 18 -3.49 -8.12 19.80
CA LEU A 18 -2.88 -9.44 19.93
C LEU A 18 -3.75 -10.33 20.82
N THR A 19 -4.28 -11.40 20.24
CA THR A 19 -5.06 -12.41 20.97
C THR A 19 -4.20 -13.64 21.21
N VAL A 20 -4.13 -14.10 22.46
CA VAL A 20 -3.41 -15.31 22.86
C VAL A 20 -4.45 -16.35 23.27
N LEU A 21 -4.46 -17.49 22.58
CA LEU A 21 -5.42 -18.57 22.81
C LEU A 21 -4.73 -19.71 23.57
N PRO A 22 -5.26 -20.15 24.72
CA PRO A 22 -4.72 -21.31 25.43
C PRO A 22 -5.06 -22.60 24.67
N VAL A 23 -4.04 -23.41 24.37
CA VAL A 23 -4.20 -24.69 23.66
C VAL A 23 -4.01 -25.90 24.59
N ALA A 24 -3.04 -25.83 25.52
CA ALA A 24 -2.66 -26.96 26.37
C ALA A 24 -2.81 -26.71 27.88
N GLY A 25 -3.16 -25.48 28.30
CA GLY A 25 -3.27 -25.13 29.72
C GLY A 25 -3.65 -23.66 29.95
N PRO A 26 -3.95 -23.28 31.19
CA PRO A 26 -4.36 -21.92 31.52
C PRO A 26 -3.24 -20.89 31.31
N LEU A 27 -3.61 -19.67 30.93
CA LEU A 27 -2.67 -18.57 30.76
C LEU A 27 -2.24 -18.03 32.14
N GLY A 28 -0.96 -18.20 32.48
CA GLY A 28 -0.36 -17.62 33.68
C GLY A 28 0.19 -16.19 33.48
N PRO A 29 0.64 -15.54 34.57
CA PRO A 29 1.16 -14.17 34.53
C PRO A 29 2.32 -13.96 33.55
N VAL A 30 3.23 -14.95 33.42
CA VAL A 30 4.36 -14.87 32.49
C VAL A 30 3.89 -14.79 31.03
N HIS A 31 2.81 -15.51 30.66
CA HIS A 31 2.25 -15.45 29.31
C HIS A 31 1.65 -14.07 29.02
N LYS A 32 1.05 -13.43 30.03
CA LYS A 32 0.54 -12.06 29.89
C LYS A 32 1.67 -11.06 29.63
N ILE A 33 2.75 -11.13 30.42
CA ILE A 33 3.93 -10.28 30.24
C ILE A 33 4.55 -10.50 28.86
N ALA A 34 4.68 -11.76 28.42
CA ALA A 34 5.18 -12.07 27.08
C ALA A 34 4.28 -11.49 25.97
N ALA A 35 2.96 -11.55 26.13
CA ALA A 35 2.01 -10.97 25.18
C ALA A 35 2.13 -9.45 25.09
N GLU A 36 2.28 -8.77 26.24
CA GLU A 36 2.49 -7.31 26.29
C GLU A 36 3.80 -6.91 25.58
N ARG A 37 4.92 -7.59 25.88
CA ARG A 37 6.20 -7.34 25.19
C ARG A 37 6.14 -7.62 23.69
N THR A 38 5.40 -8.65 23.29
CA THR A 38 5.18 -8.94 21.87
C THR A 38 4.37 -7.83 21.21
N ALA A 39 3.34 -7.31 21.87
CA ALA A 39 2.54 -6.20 21.35
C ALA A 39 3.38 -4.93 21.14
N ASP A 40 4.28 -4.60 22.08
CA ASP A 40 5.22 -3.48 21.94
C ASP A 40 6.15 -3.64 20.72
N LEU A 41 6.72 -4.83 20.53
CA LEU A 41 7.59 -5.14 19.39
C LEU A 41 6.82 -5.09 18.06
N LEU A 42 5.60 -5.64 18.03
CA LEU A 42 4.73 -5.59 16.86
C LEU A 42 4.35 -4.16 16.50
N ALA A 43 4.15 -3.28 17.48
CA ALA A 43 3.86 -1.86 17.20
C ALA A 43 4.99 -1.21 16.39
N VAL A 44 6.25 -1.46 16.76
CA VAL A 44 7.42 -0.94 16.04
C VAL A 44 7.50 -1.52 14.63
N VAL A 45 7.30 -2.83 14.48
CA VAL A 45 7.32 -3.48 13.15
C VAL A 45 6.22 -2.93 12.25
N LEU A 46 4.99 -2.85 12.74
CA LEU A 46 3.85 -2.33 11.98
C LEU A 46 4.00 -0.84 11.64
N LEU A 47 4.65 -0.05 12.51
CA LEU A 47 5.01 1.33 12.21
C LEU A 47 6.04 1.41 11.08
N ARG A 48 7.10 0.59 11.17
CA ARG A 48 8.16 0.56 10.15
C ARG A 48 7.63 0.10 8.79
N THR A 49 6.88 -1.01 8.73
CA THR A 49 6.28 -1.52 7.49
C THR A 49 5.39 -0.46 6.83
N ARG A 50 4.67 0.33 7.62
CA ARG A 50 3.87 1.45 7.10
C ARG A 50 4.73 2.55 6.49
N GLN A 51 5.79 2.96 7.19
CA GLN A 51 6.70 3.99 6.69
C GLN A 51 7.39 3.53 5.40
N GLU A 52 7.76 2.25 5.31
CA GLU A 52 8.32 1.64 4.11
C GLU A 52 7.30 1.65 2.96
N GLU A 53 6.02 1.31 3.22
CA GLU A 53 4.98 1.37 2.19
C GLU A 53 4.68 2.80 1.74
N GLU A 54 4.62 3.76 2.66
CA GLU A 54 4.45 5.18 2.32
C GLU A 54 5.62 5.70 1.47
N LEU A 55 6.85 5.33 1.81
CA LEU A 55 8.03 5.69 1.04
C LEU A 55 8.01 5.03 -0.34
N ALA A 56 7.65 3.75 -0.43
CA ALA A 56 7.54 3.03 -1.68
C ALA A 56 6.45 3.64 -2.58
N ALA A 57 5.28 3.96 -2.03
CA ALA A 57 4.18 4.61 -2.74
C ALA A 57 4.57 6.00 -3.27
N ARG A 58 5.37 6.77 -2.50
CA ARG A 58 5.94 8.05 -2.97
C ARG A 58 6.95 7.82 -4.10
N GLY A 59 7.88 6.88 -3.96
CA GLY A 59 8.84 6.55 -5.01
C GLY A 59 8.18 6.12 -6.32
N ARG A 60 7.08 5.35 -6.25
CA ARG A 60 6.25 5.04 -7.43
C ARG A 60 5.59 6.30 -8.02
N GLY A 61 5.11 7.19 -7.17
CA GLY A 61 4.49 8.46 -7.59
C GLY A 61 5.46 9.40 -8.29
N ASP A 62 6.69 9.50 -7.80
CA ASP A 62 7.74 10.31 -8.39
C ASP A 62 8.15 9.76 -9.76
N PHE A 63 8.39 8.45 -9.87
CA PHE A 63 8.66 7.82 -11.15
C PHE A 63 7.55 8.05 -12.18
N LEU A 64 6.29 7.85 -11.81
CA LEU A 64 5.15 8.07 -12.72
C LEU A 64 5.01 9.54 -13.14
N THR A 65 5.38 10.47 -12.25
CA THR A 65 5.39 11.90 -12.56
C THR A 65 6.51 12.22 -13.54
N ASP A 66 7.73 11.72 -13.28
CA ASP A 66 8.87 11.91 -14.18
C ASP A 66 8.61 11.29 -15.56
N LEU A 67 7.94 10.14 -15.61
CA LEU A 67 7.53 9.51 -16.85
C LEU A 67 6.51 10.38 -17.61
N ALA A 68 5.50 10.92 -16.91
CA ALA A 68 4.49 11.79 -17.51
C ALA A 68 5.07 13.13 -18.00
N GLU A 69 6.12 13.63 -17.34
CA GLU A 69 6.82 14.86 -17.70
C GLU A 69 7.94 14.65 -18.73
N GLY A 70 8.21 13.42 -19.16
CA GLY A 70 9.27 13.10 -20.11
C GLY A 70 10.68 13.27 -19.54
N ARG A 71 10.83 13.20 -18.21
CA ARG A 71 12.12 13.28 -17.49
C ARG A 71 12.85 11.94 -17.38
N VAL A 72 12.23 10.85 -17.84
CA VAL A 72 12.83 9.51 -17.88
C VAL A 72 13.18 9.16 -19.32
N GLU A 73 14.43 8.74 -19.55
CA GLU A 73 14.85 8.22 -20.85
C GLU A 73 14.02 6.99 -21.25
N PRO A 74 13.47 6.94 -22.48
CA PRO A 74 12.57 5.84 -22.89
C PRO A 74 13.21 4.45 -22.79
N SER A 75 14.52 4.33 -22.97
CA SER A 75 15.27 3.07 -22.82
C SER A 75 15.29 2.57 -21.37
N ASP A 76 15.24 3.49 -20.40
CA ASP A 76 15.46 3.19 -18.99
C ASP A 76 14.14 2.97 -18.24
N ALA A 77 13.05 3.58 -18.73
CA ALA A 77 11.73 3.50 -18.11
C ALA A 77 11.28 2.05 -17.80
N PRO A 78 11.44 1.04 -18.70
CA PRO A 78 11.04 -0.34 -18.39
C PRO A 78 11.87 -0.98 -17.27
N ALA A 79 13.17 -0.67 -17.20
CA ALA A 79 14.04 -1.21 -16.15
C ALA A 79 13.70 -0.61 -14.79
N GLN A 80 13.50 0.71 -14.72
CA GLN A 80 13.10 1.41 -13.50
C GLN A 80 11.73 0.94 -13.01
N ALA A 81 10.74 0.78 -13.91
CA ALA A 81 9.42 0.30 -13.55
C ALA A 81 9.45 -1.13 -12.95
N ARG A 82 10.34 -2.02 -13.45
CA ARG A 82 10.51 -3.38 -12.90
C ARG A 82 11.07 -3.38 -11.47
N VAL A 83 11.96 -2.45 -11.14
CA VAL A 83 12.48 -2.28 -9.76
C VAL A 83 11.34 -1.90 -8.81
N LEU A 84 10.38 -1.11 -9.30
CA LEU A 84 9.18 -0.72 -8.57
C LEU A 84 8.08 -1.80 -8.55
N GLY A 85 8.36 -3.00 -9.09
CA GLY A 85 7.45 -4.14 -9.10
C GLY A 85 6.53 -4.22 -10.31
N PHE A 86 6.61 -3.28 -11.27
CA PHE A 86 5.76 -3.29 -12.46
C PHE A 86 6.26 -4.28 -13.51
N ARG A 87 5.45 -5.28 -13.83
CA ARG A 87 5.74 -6.29 -14.84
C ARG A 87 4.55 -6.44 -15.79
N PRO A 88 4.35 -5.49 -16.72
CA PRO A 88 3.32 -5.64 -17.74
C PRO A 88 3.70 -6.78 -18.69
N GLY A 89 2.70 -7.45 -19.25
CA GLY A 89 2.92 -8.41 -20.34
C GLY A 89 3.62 -7.76 -21.54
N ALA A 90 4.34 -8.53 -22.34
CA ALA A 90 5.22 -8.02 -23.39
C ALA A 90 4.49 -7.19 -24.48
N ASP A 91 3.24 -7.55 -24.80
CA ASP A 91 2.50 -7.01 -25.96
C ASP A 91 1.17 -6.32 -25.59
N GLY A 92 0.96 -6.04 -24.29
CA GLY A 92 -0.26 -5.43 -23.79
C GLY A 92 -0.23 -3.90 -23.83
N PRO A 93 -1.33 -3.21 -24.20
CA PRO A 93 -1.36 -1.76 -24.13
C PRO A 93 -1.29 -1.28 -22.68
N LEU A 94 -0.62 -0.15 -22.46
CA LEU A 94 -0.57 0.52 -21.16
C LEU A 94 -1.66 1.58 -21.07
N LEU A 95 -2.38 1.62 -19.94
CA LEU A 95 -3.39 2.64 -19.65
C LEU A 95 -2.89 3.55 -18.52
N PRO A 96 -2.51 4.80 -18.83
CA PRO A 96 -2.24 5.81 -17.81
C PRO A 96 -3.57 6.36 -17.28
N VAL A 97 -3.70 6.40 -15.95
CA VAL A 97 -4.84 6.96 -15.24
C VAL A 97 -4.33 7.88 -14.13
N VAL A 98 -4.96 9.02 -13.94
CA VAL A 98 -4.73 9.87 -12.76
C VAL A 98 -6.04 9.96 -12.00
N MET A 99 -6.07 9.39 -10.81
CA MET A 99 -7.19 9.61 -9.91
C MET A 99 -6.96 10.92 -9.16
N ARG A 100 -7.99 11.77 -9.16
CA ARG A 100 -8.05 12.95 -8.32
C ARG A 100 -8.85 12.57 -7.09
N LEU A 101 -8.28 12.82 -5.93
CA LEU A 101 -8.97 12.62 -4.67
C LEU A 101 -9.64 13.95 -4.33
N GLU A 102 -10.97 13.97 -4.30
CA GLU A 102 -11.67 15.12 -3.71
C GLU A 102 -11.38 15.14 -2.21
N GLU A 103 -11.18 16.33 -1.63
CA GLU A 103 -11.04 16.50 -0.19
C GLU A 103 -12.34 16.03 0.48
N ASP A 104 -12.44 14.76 0.90
CA ASP A 104 -13.57 14.31 1.72
C ASP A 104 -13.55 15.13 3.03
N PRO A 105 -14.63 15.84 3.38
CA PRO A 105 -14.72 16.62 4.62
C PRO A 105 -14.60 15.76 5.88
N ARG A 106 -14.63 14.44 5.76
CA ARG A 106 -14.25 13.51 6.82
C ARG A 106 -12.78 13.15 6.61
N PRO A 107 -11.86 13.63 7.46
CA PRO A 107 -10.52 13.08 7.45
C PRO A 107 -10.69 11.58 7.70
N LEU A 108 -10.31 10.75 6.72
CA LEU A 108 -9.90 9.38 7.01
C LEU A 108 -8.97 9.53 8.21
N ALA A 109 -9.37 8.96 9.36
CA ALA A 109 -8.76 9.29 10.64
C ALA A 109 -7.24 9.07 10.56
N GLY A 110 -6.47 10.16 10.43
CA GLY A 110 -5.03 10.14 10.09
C GLY A 110 -4.78 10.51 8.61
N GLY A 111 -4.44 11.78 8.34
CA GLY A 111 -4.35 12.44 7.03
C GLY A 111 -3.66 11.70 5.88
N GLY A 112 -2.57 12.23 5.31
CA GLY A 112 -1.89 11.65 4.12
C GLY A 112 -1.55 10.14 4.23
N GLU A 113 -1.44 9.74 5.48
CA GLU A 113 -1.39 8.42 6.10
C GLU A 113 -2.42 7.35 5.65
N SER A 114 -3.62 7.72 5.20
CA SER A 114 -4.63 6.77 4.71
C SER A 114 -4.45 6.38 3.24
N TRP A 115 -3.69 7.17 2.46
CA TRP A 115 -3.65 7.03 1.00
C TRP A 115 -2.66 5.99 0.52
N ALA A 116 -1.51 5.84 1.17
CA ALA A 116 -0.58 4.75 0.86
C ALA A 116 -1.22 3.38 1.14
N ALA A 117 -2.01 3.28 2.21
CA ALA A 117 -2.77 2.07 2.51
C ALA A 117 -3.85 1.78 1.45
N LEU A 118 -4.61 2.80 1.01
CA LEU A 118 -5.59 2.64 -0.07
C LEU A 118 -4.92 2.27 -1.40
N ALA A 119 -3.82 2.93 -1.73
CA ALA A 119 -2.99 2.65 -2.90
C ALA A 119 -2.52 1.19 -2.92
N HIS A 120 -2.02 0.71 -1.77
CA HIS A 120 -1.59 -0.67 -1.59
C HIS A 120 -2.76 -1.65 -1.76
N ALA A 121 -3.89 -1.39 -1.09
CA ALA A 121 -5.09 -2.23 -1.20
C ALA A 121 -5.60 -2.31 -2.65
N LEU A 122 -5.67 -1.17 -3.35
CA LEU A 122 -6.08 -1.15 -4.76
C LEU A 122 -5.09 -1.92 -5.65
N GLN A 123 -3.79 -1.82 -5.38
CA GLN A 123 -2.78 -2.60 -6.08
C GLN A 123 -2.97 -4.11 -5.84
N GLU A 124 -3.24 -4.54 -4.60
CA GLU A 124 -3.51 -5.95 -4.27
C GLU A 124 -4.77 -6.47 -4.98
N GLU A 125 -5.88 -5.71 -4.94
CA GLU A 125 -7.13 -6.08 -5.60
C GLU A 125 -6.96 -6.22 -7.12
N LEU A 126 -6.26 -5.27 -7.77
CA LEU A 126 -5.99 -5.32 -9.20
C LEU A 126 -5.01 -6.45 -9.56
N ALA A 127 -4.01 -6.70 -8.71
CA ALA A 127 -3.11 -7.83 -8.88
C ALA A 127 -3.85 -9.17 -8.74
N ALA A 128 -4.82 -9.28 -7.84
CA ALA A 128 -5.62 -10.49 -7.63
C ALA A 128 -6.44 -10.87 -8.88
N VAL A 129 -6.92 -9.89 -9.64
CA VAL A 129 -7.58 -10.12 -10.95
C VAL A 129 -6.59 -10.22 -12.13
N GLY A 130 -5.28 -10.24 -11.83
CA GLY A 130 -4.21 -10.42 -12.80
C GLY A 130 -4.00 -9.20 -13.71
N VAL A 131 -4.25 -8.00 -13.21
CA VAL A 131 -3.93 -6.73 -13.87
C VAL A 131 -2.65 -6.18 -13.25
N PRO A 132 -1.51 -6.21 -13.95
CA PRO A 132 -0.29 -5.58 -13.45
C PRO A 132 -0.51 -4.07 -13.39
N VAL A 133 -0.29 -3.47 -12.22
CA VAL A 133 -0.42 -2.04 -12.01
C VAL A 133 0.79 -1.47 -11.29
N LEU A 134 1.14 -0.23 -11.64
CA LEU A 134 2.05 0.60 -10.88
C LEU A 134 1.25 1.80 -10.36
N LEU A 135 1.15 1.95 -9.05
CA LEU A 135 0.33 2.98 -8.41
C LEU A 135 1.17 3.78 -7.42
N GLY A 136 1.22 5.09 -7.60
CA GLY A 136 1.95 6.01 -6.72
C GLY A 136 1.04 7.01 -6.01
N VAL A 137 1.52 7.61 -4.91
CA VAL A 137 0.79 8.66 -4.18
C VAL A 137 1.54 10.00 -4.25
N ARG A 138 0.80 11.07 -4.56
CA ARG A 138 1.30 12.44 -4.60
C ARG A 138 0.44 13.34 -3.72
N LEU A 139 0.80 13.33 -2.43
CA LEU A 139 0.06 14.02 -1.37
C LEU A 139 0.02 15.54 -1.54
N PRO A 140 1.10 16.26 -1.94
CA PRO A 140 1.03 17.70 -2.13
C PRO A 140 0.05 18.11 -3.24
N GLU A 141 -0.13 17.26 -4.25
CA GLU A 141 -0.98 17.54 -5.41
C GLU A 141 -2.38 16.89 -5.34
N GLY A 142 -2.67 16.06 -4.33
CA GLY A 142 -3.95 15.33 -4.19
C GLY A 142 -4.21 14.34 -5.33
N ARG A 143 -3.14 13.82 -5.96
CA ARG A 143 -3.22 12.94 -7.13
C ARG A 143 -2.66 11.57 -6.82
N VAL A 144 -3.26 10.56 -7.44
CA VAL A 144 -2.81 9.18 -7.41
C VAL A 144 -2.57 8.74 -8.86
N PRO A 145 -1.34 8.90 -9.38
CA PRO A 145 -1.00 8.38 -10.69
C PRO A 145 -0.99 6.86 -10.68
N LEU A 146 -1.53 6.27 -11.74
CA LEU A 146 -1.62 4.83 -11.96
C LEU A 146 -1.26 4.51 -13.41
N LEU A 147 -0.51 3.43 -13.60
CA LEU A 147 -0.23 2.84 -14.89
C LEU A 147 -0.64 1.37 -14.84
N ALA A 148 -1.63 0.99 -15.64
CA ALA A 148 -2.09 -0.39 -15.75
C ALA A 148 -1.60 -1.03 -17.04
N GLY A 149 -1.11 -2.27 -16.96
CA GLY A 149 -0.93 -3.12 -18.13
C GLY A 149 -2.25 -3.82 -18.47
N LEU A 150 -2.80 -3.51 -19.63
CA LEU A 150 -4.02 -4.16 -20.12
C LEU A 150 -3.67 -5.44 -20.87
N ARG A 151 -4.56 -6.42 -20.78
CA ARG A 151 -4.52 -7.59 -21.66
C ARG A 151 -4.81 -7.20 -23.11
N GLY A 152 -4.31 -8.01 -24.04
CA GLY A 152 -4.61 -7.87 -25.46
C GLY A 152 -6.12 -7.88 -25.70
N ALA A 153 -6.60 -7.20 -26.75
CA ALA A 153 -8.04 -7.04 -27.00
C ALA A 153 -8.83 -8.36 -27.04
N THR A 154 -8.18 -9.41 -27.54
CA THR A 154 -8.68 -10.79 -27.66
C THR A 154 -8.80 -11.53 -26.33
N GLU A 155 -8.11 -11.07 -25.28
CA GLU A 155 -8.04 -11.70 -23.96
C GLU A 155 -8.92 -11.01 -22.93
N ARG A 156 -9.59 -9.91 -23.30
CA ARG A 156 -10.46 -9.11 -22.41
C ARG A 156 -11.84 -9.74 -22.14
N GLY A 157 -12.16 -10.86 -22.80
CA GLY A 157 -13.44 -11.55 -22.65
C GLY A 157 -13.44 -12.59 -21.53
N ALA A 158 -13.44 -12.13 -20.27
CA ALA A 158 -14.02 -12.82 -19.09
C ALA A 158 -13.46 -12.18 -17.80
N VAL A 159 -14.02 -11.04 -17.42
CA VAL A 159 -14.07 -10.66 -16.01
C VAL A 159 -15.52 -10.33 -15.73
N ALA A 160 -16.19 -11.24 -15.02
CA ALA A 160 -17.55 -11.10 -14.53
C ALA A 160 -17.50 -10.72 -13.05
#